data_AF-A0A1G1PH93-F1
#
_entry.id   AF-A0A1G1PH93-F1
#
_cell.length_a   1.000
_cell.length_b   1.000
_cell.length_c   1.000
_cell.angle_alpha   90.00
_cell.angle_beta   90.00
_cell.angle_gamma   90.00
#
_symmetry.space_group_name_H-M   'P 1'
#
loop_
_entity.id
_entity.type
_entity.pdbx_description
1 polymer ?
#
loop_
_entity_poly.entity_id
_entity_poly.type
_entity_poly.pdbx_seq_one_letter_code
_entity_poly.pdbx_strand_id
1 'polypeptide(L)'
;MTTPPERDPRIVLAGRWLTKRRGVLLAPLFAIALFSARWAGPWPVELAWDAAGVLCVVFGTWLRMWAASYHDSDLGDRPITAGPYAWIRHPLYTANFLLGLGIVLIAGWWLMVVVYLAVFFPLHIVIAWAEERHLGRLYGPAYPEYRRAVPAFLPWRRFRGPSWGVPGEFKLQQGRERLKVVGYVAAGLAVLAWKWGRGQWIWPVLPSLTLGPTVAVALIVTAAIIIRPRLRSSWLRSAQTVVAVIGALLLAVQLPAVWAHVAAIIGLGR
;
A
#
# COMPACT_ATOMS: atom_id res chain seq x y z
N MET A 1 12.61 19.60 -34.92
CA MET A 1 12.30 19.07 -33.57
C MET A 1 13.47 18.22 -33.14
N THR A 2 14.32 18.71 -32.24
CA THR A 2 15.45 17.93 -31.72
C THR A 2 14.89 16.82 -30.83
N THR A 3 15.10 15.56 -31.22
CA THR A 3 14.93 14.43 -30.31
C THR A 3 15.70 14.73 -29.02
N PRO A 4 15.10 14.54 -27.83
CA PRO A 4 15.83 14.72 -26.59
C PRO A 4 17.07 13.81 -26.65
N PRO A 5 18.25 14.26 -26.15
CA PRO A 5 19.48 13.50 -26.28
C PRO A 5 19.25 12.07 -25.82
N GLU A 6 19.62 11.12 -26.68
CA GLU A 6 19.52 9.70 -26.42
C GLU A 6 20.40 9.36 -25.21
N ARG A 7 19.81 9.38 -24.01
CA ARG A 7 20.51 8.99 -22.79
C ARG A 7 20.84 7.50 -22.84
N ASP A 8 22.05 7.20 -22.38
CA ASP A 8 22.77 5.93 -22.41
C ASP A 8 21.86 4.67 -22.30
N PRO A 9 21.94 3.73 -23.28
CA PRO A 9 21.27 2.42 -23.23
C PRO A 9 21.43 1.67 -21.90
N ARG A 10 22.54 1.89 -21.19
CA ARG A 10 22.80 1.31 -19.87
C ARG A 10 21.75 1.69 -18.83
N ILE A 11 21.19 2.90 -18.87
CA ILE A 11 20.17 3.35 -17.90
C ILE A 11 18.84 2.61 -18.13
N VAL A 12 18.48 2.33 -19.38
CA VAL A 12 17.28 1.56 -19.72
C VAL A 12 17.44 0.10 -19.30
N LEU A 13 18.62 -0.47 -19.49
CA LEU A 13 18.95 -1.82 -19.02
C LEU A 13 18.92 -1.90 -17.50
N ALA A 14 19.53 -0.92 -16.81
CA ALA A 14 19.51 -0.79 -15.37
C ALA A 14 18.07 -0.67 -14.84
N GLY A 15 17.22 0.17 -15.43
CA GLY A 15 15.81 0.31 -15.03
C GLY A 15 15.03 -1.01 -15.14
N ARG A 16 15.22 -1.79 -16.22
CA ARG A 16 14.61 -3.12 -16.38
C ARG A 16 15.11 -4.11 -15.33
N TRP A 17 16.41 -4.11 -15.05
CA TRP A 17 17.00 -4.95 -14.02
C TRP A 17 16.48 -4.60 -12.61
N LEU A 18 16.46 -3.31 -12.28
CA LEU A 18 15.96 -2.78 -11.00
C LEU A 18 14.48 -3.11 -10.82
N THR A 19 13.67 -3.01 -11.87
CA THR A 19 12.23 -3.35 -11.85
C THR A 19 12.00 -4.81 -11.42
N LYS A 20 12.84 -5.74 -11.90
CA LYS A 20 12.73 -7.17 -11.55
C LYS A 20 13.19 -7.45 -10.12
N ARG A 21 14.17 -6.69 -9.60
CA ARG A 21 14.79 -6.94 -8.28
C ARG A 21 14.33 -6.01 -7.16
N ARG A 22 13.50 -5.01 -7.44
CA ARG A 22 13.05 -3.99 -6.46
C ARG A 22 12.51 -4.55 -5.14
N GLY A 23 11.81 -5.69 -5.19
CA GLY A 23 11.32 -6.36 -3.98
C GLY A 23 12.46 -6.89 -3.09
N VAL A 24 13.47 -7.51 -3.71
CA VAL A 24 14.66 -8.02 -3.01
C VAL A 24 15.53 -6.87 -2.50
N LEU A 25 15.62 -5.77 -3.25
CA LEU A 25 16.41 -4.60 -2.83
C LEU A 25 15.81 -3.89 -1.61
N LEU A 26 14.48 -3.92 -1.44
CA LEU A 26 13.81 -3.34 -0.29
C LEU A 26 13.63 -4.33 0.88
N ALA A 27 13.77 -5.64 0.64
CA ALA A 27 13.57 -6.66 1.67
C ALA A 27 14.50 -6.52 2.90
N PRO A 28 15.81 -6.24 2.75
CA PRO A 28 16.68 -5.99 3.90
C PRO A 28 16.20 -4.81 4.75
N LEU A 29 15.68 -3.76 4.13
CA LEU A 29 15.16 -2.60 4.85
C LEU A 29 13.91 -2.96 5.69
N PHE A 30 13.01 -3.78 5.15
CA PHE A 30 11.87 -4.28 5.92
C PHE A 30 12.27 -5.27 7.01
N ALA A 31 13.27 -6.12 6.77
CA ALA A 31 13.83 -7.00 7.79
C ALA A 31 14.45 -6.17 8.93
N ILE A 32 15.27 -5.17 8.61
CA ILE A 32 15.84 -4.26 9.60
C ILE A 32 14.72 -3.55 10.35
N ALA A 33 13.69 -3.01 9.67
CA ALA A 33 12.55 -2.37 10.33
C ALA A 33 11.86 -3.29 11.35
N LEU A 34 11.71 -4.58 11.03
CA LEU A 34 11.13 -5.58 11.94
C LEU A 34 12.00 -5.79 13.20
N PHE A 35 13.32 -5.90 13.04
CA PHE A 35 14.26 -6.15 14.16
C PHE A 35 14.69 -4.88 14.90
N SER A 36 14.44 -3.71 14.33
CA SER A 36 14.85 -2.40 14.86
C SER A 36 13.69 -1.58 15.40
N ALA A 37 12.51 -2.19 15.57
CA ALA A 37 11.42 -1.65 16.37
C ALA A 37 11.90 -1.44 17.82
N ARG A 38 12.52 -0.29 18.04
CA ARG A 38 13.33 0.04 19.22
C ARG A 38 13.00 1.41 19.79
N TRP A 39 12.20 2.22 19.11
CA TRP A 39 11.81 3.50 19.68
C TRP A 39 10.77 3.28 20.77
N ALA A 40 11.12 3.72 21.99
CA ALA A 40 10.31 3.79 23.19
C ALA A 40 10.11 5.28 23.50
N GLY A 41 9.45 5.98 22.57
CA GLY A 41 9.11 7.40 22.71
C GLY A 41 7.93 7.61 23.65
N PRO A 42 7.51 8.86 23.89
CA PRO A 42 6.27 9.12 24.60
C PRO A 42 5.09 8.48 23.87
N TRP A 43 4.19 7.90 24.63
CA TRP A 43 3.02 7.15 24.15
C TRP A 43 2.16 7.83 23.08
N PRO A 44 1.91 9.16 23.13
CA PRO A 44 1.12 9.81 22.09
C PRO A 44 1.87 9.88 20.75
N VAL A 45 3.20 9.97 20.80
CA VAL A 45 4.03 10.03 19.60
C VAL A 45 4.05 8.66 18.93
N GLU A 46 4.22 7.59 19.70
CA GLU A 46 4.16 6.23 19.12
C GLU A 46 2.81 5.91 18.50
N LEU A 47 1.72 6.27 19.17
CA LEU A 47 0.38 6.22 18.59
C LEU A 47 0.33 6.96 17.25
N ALA A 48 0.79 8.22 17.22
CA ALA A 48 0.71 9.02 16.00
C ALA A 48 1.48 8.38 14.83
N TRP A 49 2.65 7.79 15.11
CA TRP A 49 3.44 7.05 14.12
C TRP A 49 2.74 5.77 13.64
N ASP A 50 2.20 4.97 14.57
CA ASP A 50 1.48 3.74 14.23
C ASP A 50 0.22 4.05 13.43
N ALA A 51 -0.56 5.06 13.83
CA ALA A 51 -1.76 5.49 13.13
C ALA A 51 -1.43 6.04 11.73
N ALA A 52 -0.43 6.90 11.61
CA ALA A 52 0.04 7.39 10.32
C ALA A 52 0.49 6.22 9.42
N GLY A 53 1.21 5.26 9.99
CA GLY A 53 1.67 4.09 9.26
C GLY A 53 0.54 3.18 8.78
N VAL A 54 -0.45 2.90 9.63
CA VAL A 54 -1.66 2.15 9.27
C VAL A 54 -2.44 2.87 8.17
N LEU A 55 -2.63 4.19 8.29
CA LEU A 55 -3.29 5.00 7.27
C LEU A 55 -2.55 4.94 5.93
N CYS A 56 -1.21 5.00 5.94
CA CYS A 56 -0.39 4.82 4.75
C CYS A 56 -0.58 3.43 4.12
N VAL A 57 -0.59 2.35 4.92
CA VAL A 57 -0.82 0.99 4.39
C VAL A 57 -2.22 0.83 3.79
N VAL A 58 -3.24 1.35 4.47
CA VAL A 58 -4.63 1.29 4.00
C VAL A 58 -4.80 2.09 2.71
N PHE A 59 -4.34 3.34 2.69
CA PHE A 59 -4.43 4.19 1.51
C PHE A 59 -3.59 3.68 0.34
N GLY A 60 -2.38 3.18 0.62
CA GLY A 60 -1.51 2.53 -0.36
C GLY A 60 -2.15 1.29 -0.96
N THR A 61 -2.80 0.46 -0.15
CA THR A 61 -3.56 -0.72 -0.62
C THR A 61 -4.71 -0.31 -1.51
N TRP A 62 -5.50 0.68 -1.08
CA TRP A 62 -6.61 1.21 -1.84
C TRP A 62 -6.17 1.73 -3.21
N LEU A 63 -5.15 2.60 -3.25
CA LEU A 63 -4.62 3.16 -4.48
C LEU A 63 -4.06 2.06 -5.39
N ARG A 64 -3.39 1.05 -4.82
CA ARG A 64 -2.87 -0.09 -5.59
C ARG A 64 -4.00 -0.85 -6.27
N MET A 65 -5.05 -1.18 -5.52
CA MET A 65 -6.18 -1.96 -6.05
C MET A 65 -6.94 -1.17 -7.11
N TRP A 66 -7.09 0.14 -6.92
CA TRP A 66 -7.67 1.02 -7.91
C TRP A 66 -6.82 1.13 -9.18
N ALA A 67 -5.50 1.18 -9.08
CA ALA A 67 -4.62 1.22 -10.25
C ALA A 67 -4.53 -0.13 -10.97
N ALA A 68 -4.37 -1.21 -10.21
CA ALA A 68 -4.25 -2.56 -10.75
C ALA A 68 -5.50 -3.01 -11.51
N SER A 69 -6.69 -2.46 -11.21
CA SER A 69 -7.90 -2.78 -11.96
C SER A 69 -7.86 -2.31 -13.42
N TYR A 70 -6.98 -1.38 -13.79
CA TYR A 70 -6.88 -0.89 -15.17
C TYR A 70 -5.83 -1.63 -16.00
N HIS A 71 -4.97 -2.46 -15.39
CA HIS A 71 -3.82 -3.10 -16.06
C HIS A 71 -4.21 -4.05 -17.20
N ASP A 72 -5.41 -4.63 -17.15
CA ASP A 72 -5.88 -5.60 -18.14
C ASP A 72 -6.64 -4.95 -19.32
N SER A 73 -6.62 -3.60 -19.41
CA SER A 73 -7.26 -2.90 -20.52
C SER A 73 -6.49 -3.17 -21.81
N ASP A 74 -7.10 -3.87 -22.76
CA ASP A 74 -6.57 -3.98 -24.12
C ASP A 74 -6.86 -2.69 -24.88
N LEU A 75 -5.85 -1.83 -24.96
CA LEU A 75 -5.94 -0.50 -25.55
C LEU A 75 -5.11 -0.36 -26.84
N GLY A 76 -4.52 -1.46 -27.33
CA GLY A 76 -3.54 -1.44 -28.42
C GLY A 76 -2.45 -0.39 -28.18
N ASP A 77 -2.39 0.61 -29.07
CA ASP A 77 -1.37 1.66 -29.04
C ASP A 77 -1.75 2.89 -28.19
N ARG A 78 -2.76 2.77 -27.31
CA ARG A 78 -3.20 3.88 -26.44
C ARG A 78 -2.76 3.69 -24.99
N PRO A 79 -2.25 4.74 -24.32
CA PRO A 79 -1.94 4.66 -22.90
C PRO A 79 -3.22 4.61 -22.06
N ILE A 80 -3.15 3.95 -20.90
CA ILE A 80 -4.20 4.05 -19.87
C ILE A 80 -4.18 5.47 -19.29
N THR A 81 -5.30 6.17 -19.40
CA THR A 81 -5.47 7.56 -18.88
C THR A 81 -6.69 7.69 -17.96
N ALA A 82 -7.43 6.61 -17.73
CA ALA A 82 -8.59 6.55 -16.85
C ALA A 82 -8.23 6.20 -15.40
N GLY A 83 -9.19 6.42 -14.48
CA GLY A 83 -9.03 6.06 -13.07
C GLY A 83 -7.90 6.83 -12.38
N PRO A 84 -7.00 6.17 -11.64
CA PRO A 84 -5.90 6.86 -10.94
C PRO A 84 -4.84 7.38 -11.92
N TYR A 85 -4.75 6.80 -13.13
CA TYR A 85 -3.86 7.27 -14.19
C TYR A 85 -4.28 8.65 -14.74
N ALA A 86 -5.53 9.07 -14.51
CA ALA A 86 -5.95 10.44 -14.83
C ALA A 86 -5.31 11.49 -13.90
N TRP A 87 -4.80 11.08 -12.74
CA TRP A 87 -4.28 11.99 -11.71
C TRP A 87 -2.76 11.93 -11.58
N ILE A 88 -2.19 10.74 -11.71
CA ILE A 88 -0.74 10.50 -11.59
C ILE A 88 -0.33 9.42 -12.58
N ARG A 89 0.85 9.57 -13.20
CA ARG A 89 1.35 8.61 -14.21
C ARG A 89 1.76 7.28 -13.61
N HIS A 90 2.23 7.29 -12.36
CA HIS A 90 2.78 6.11 -11.67
C HIS A 90 2.02 5.78 -10.37
N PRO A 91 0.71 5.48 -10.41
CA PRO A 91 -0.09 5.25 -9.21
C PRO A 91 0.34 4.00 -8.44
N LEU A 92 0.84 2.96 -9.11
CA LEU A 92 1.38 1.77 -8.45
C LEU A 92 2.69 2.04 -7.69
N TYR A 93 3.51 2.98 -8.15
CA TYR A 93 4.72 3.38 -7.45
C TYR A 93 4.40 4.25 -6.25
N THR A 94 3.42 5.15 -6.39
CA THR A 94 2.89 5.92 -5.26
C THR A 94 2.25 4.99 -4.22
N ALA A 95 1.56 3.94 -4.64
CA ALA A 95 1.05 2.91 -3.74
C ALA A 95 2.19 2.12 -3.05
N ASN A 96 3.23 1.72 -3.78
CA ASN A 96 4.42 1.07 -3.17
C ASN A 96 5.09 1.97 -2.13
N PHE A 97 5.17 3.26 -2.42
CA PHE A 97 5.73 4.26 -1.50
C PHE A 97 4.94 4.29 -0.20
N LEU A 98 3.61 4.40 -0.29
CA LEU A 98 2.72 4.43 0.87
C LEU A 98 2.79 3.13 1.68
N LEU A 99 2.79 1.98 1.02
CA LEU A 99 2.87 0.67 1.69
C LEU A 99 4.19 0.51 2.45
N GLY A 100 5.32 0.86 1.82
CA GLY A 100 6.63 0.77 2.46
C GLY A 100 6.83 1.79 3.57
N LEU A 101 6.43 3.05 3.33
CA LEU A 101 6.44 4.11 4.34
C LEU A 101 5.61 3.72 5.56
N GLY A 102 4.44 3.11 5.33
CA GLY A 102 3.56 2.66 6.40
C GLY A 102 4.22 1.66 7.34
N ILE A 103 4.91 0.64 6.80
CA ILE A 103 5.66 -0.34 7.61
C ILE A 103 6.76 0.34 8.42
N VAL A 104 7.50 1.24 7.78
CA VAL A 104 8.62 1.95 8.41
C VAL A 104 8.16 2.91 9.51
N LEU A 105 7.00 3.55 9.34
CA LEU A 105 6.37 4.38 10.37
C LEU A 105 5.92 3.52 11.57
N ILE A 106 5.28 2.37 11.32
CA ILE A 106 4.87 1.43 12.39
C ILE A 106 6.08 0.90 13.18
N ALA A 107 7.24 0.74 12.53
CA ALA A 107 8.48 0.37 13.22
C ALA A 107 8.97 1.45 14.21
N GLY A 108 8.49 2.68 14.09
CA GLY A 108 8.71 3.77 15.06
C GLY A 108 10.11 4.38 15.04
N TRP A 109 11.03 3.93 14.16
CA TRP A 109 12.39 4.45 14.11
C TRP A 109 12.56 5.49 12.99
N TRP A 110 12.73 6.76 13.36
CA TRP A 110 12.89 7.86 12.39
C TRP A 110 14.03 7.65 11.39
N LEU A 111 15.13 7.00 11.80
CA LEU A 111 16.24 6.71 10.90
C LEU A 111 15.82 5.76 9.77
N MET A 112 14.92 4.81 10.04
CA MET A 112 14.38 3.94 9.00
C MET A 112 13.58 4.72 7.97
N VAL A 113 12.86 5.78 8.37
CA VAL A 113 12.17 6.67 7.41
C VAL A 113 13.21 7.32 6.51
N VAL A 114 14.27 7.90 7.07
CA VAL A 114 15.33 8.57 6.29
C VAL A 114 15.98 7.59 5.30
N VAL A 115 16.38 6.41 5.76
CA VAL A 115 16.98 5.37 4.90
C VAL A 115 15.98 4.92 3.83
N TYR A 116 14.71 4.73 4.19
CA TYR A 116 13.67 4.35 3.25
C TYR A 116 13.52 5.38 2.14
N LEU A 117 13.43 6.68 2.46
CA LEU A 117 13.34 7.74 1.46
C LEU A 117 14.60 7.79 0.58
N ALA A 118 15.79 7.66 1.18
CA ALA A 118 17.07 7.69 0.49
C ALA A 118 17.24 6.52 -0.51
N VAL A 119 16.67 5.35 -0.21
CA VAL A 119 16.71 4.18 -1.11
C VAL A 119 15.56 4.21 -2.12
N PHE A 120 14.35 4.54 -1.67
CA PHE A 120 13.13 4.44 -2.46
C PHE A 120 13.13 5.41 -3.64
N PHE A 121 13.45 6.69 -3.42
CA PHE A 121 13.33 7.71 -4.46
C PHE A 121 14.32 7.49 -5.61
N PRO A 122 15.64 7.33 -5.40
CA PRO A 122 16.58 7.12 -6.50
C PRO A 122 16.22 5.88 -7.33
N LEU A 123 15.86 4.78 -6.65
CA LEU A 123 15.44 3.53 -7.29
C LEU A 123 14.22 3.74 -8.18
N HIS A 124 13.15 4.35 -7.66
CA HIS A 124 11.90 4.52 -8.38
C HIS A 124 11.97 5.60 -9.46
N ILE A 125 12.81 6.62 -9.31
CA ILE A 125 13.06 7.62 -10.36
C ILE A 125 13.70 6.95 -11.59
N VAL A 126 14.72 6.09 -11.39
CA VAL A 126 15.37 5.38 -12.50
C VAL A 126 14.41 4.40 -13.18
N ILE A 127 13.63 3.66 -12.39
CA ILE A 127 12.61 2.74 -12.91
C ILE A 127 11.54 3.49 -13.71
N ALA A 128 10.95 4.53 -13.13
CA ALA A 128 9.92 5.33 -13.78
C ALA A 128 10.44 5.93 -15.09
N TRP A 129 11.66 6.48 -15.09
CA TRP A 129 12.25 7.03 -16.32
C TRP A 129 12.40 5.98 -17.43
N ALA A 130 12.91 4.80 -17.11
CA ALA A 130 13.07 3.72 -18.08
C ALA A 130 11.72 3.26 -18.65
N GLU A 131 10.70 3.21 -17.81
CA GLU A 131 9.31 2.92 -18.18
C GLU A 131 8.72 4.02 -19.07
N GLU A 132 8.83 5.30 -18.70
CA GLU A 132 8.33 6.42 -19.51
C GLU A 132 8.98 6.45 -20.91
N ARG A 133 10.26 6.05 -21.03
CA ARG A 133 10.94 5.93 -22.33
C ARG A 133 10.44 4.74 -23.15
N HIS A 134 10.07 3.64 -22.51
CA HIS A 134 9.45 2.50 -23.19
C HIS A 134 8.04 2.85 -23.66
N LEU A 135 7.22 3.47 -22.81
CA LEU A 135 5.86 3.90 -23.13
C LEU A 135 5.84 4.97 -24.23
N GLY A 136 6.81 5.88 -24.24
CA GLY A 136 6.97 6.86 -25.32
C GLY A 136 7.30 6.23 -26.68
N ARG A 137 7.97 5.07 -26.70
CA ARG A 137 8.20 4.30 -27.94
C ARG A 137 6.98 3.47 -28.34
N LEU A 138 6.28 2.91 -27.36
CA LEU A 138 5.12 2.05 -27.58
C LEU A 138 3.91 2.82 -28.12
N TYR A 139 3.62 3.99 -27.54
CA TYR A 139 2.41 4.76 -27.83
C TYR A 139 2.64 5.99 -28.72
N GLY A 140 3.86 6.17 -29.23
CA GLY A 140 4.21 7.28 -30.11
C GLY A 140 3.79 8.65 -29.57
N PRO A 141 3.15 9.52 -30.37
CA PRO A 141 2.75 10.88 -29.98
C PRO A 141 1.75 10.96 -28.81
N ALA A 142 0.95 9.92 -28.58
CA ALA A 142 -0.10 9.94 -27.55
C ALA A 142 0.47 10.01 -26.12
N TYR A 143 1.65 9.41 -25.88
CA TYR A 143 2.24 9.39 -24.54
C TYR A 143 2.89 10.71 -24.12
N PRO A 144 3.68 11.41 -24.96
CA PRO A 144 4.16 12.76 -24.64
C PRO A 144 3.07 13.76 -24.28
N GLU A 145 1.91 13.72 -24.95
CA GLU A 145 0.76 14.58 -24.62
C GLU A 145 0.22 14.28 -23.22
N TYR A 146 -0.05 13.00 -22.95
CA TYR A 146 -0.44 12.52 -21.63
C TYR A 146 0.59 12.90 -20.56
N ARG A 147 1.88 12.70 -20.85
CA ARG A 147 2.99 13.00 -19.93
C ARG A 147 3.05 14.48 -19.56
N ARG A 148 2.78 15.40 -20.50
CA ARG A 148 2.78 16.84 -20.22
C ARG A 148 1.62 17.25 -19.32
N ALA A 149 0.48 16.58 -19.45
CA ALA A 149 -0.75 16.96 -18.75
C ALA A 149 -0.91 16.30 -17.37
N VAL A 150 -0.29 15.14 -17.14
CA VAL A 150 -0.45 14.35 -15.91
C VAL A 150 0.85 14.31 -15.11
N PRO A 151 0.84 14.65 -13.81
CA PRO A 151 2.04 14.61 -12.97
C PRO A 151 2.53 13.19 -12.68
N ALA A 152 3.81 13.02 -12.32
CA ALA A 152 4.39 11.69 -12.14
C ALA A 152 3.85 10.93 -10.91
N PHE A 153 3.85 11.57 -9.73
CA PHE A 153 3.64 10.89 -8.45
C PHE A 153 2.64 11.57 -7.50
N LEU A 154 2.47 12.89 -7.56
CA LEU A 154 1.55 13.63 -6.68
C LEU A 154 0.36 14.17 -7.49
N PRO A 155 -0.89 14.03 -7.01
CA PRO A 155 -2.09 14.37 -7.78
C PRO A 155 -2.45 15.86 -7.67
N TRP A 156 -1.64 16.74 -8.26
CA TRP A 156 -1.93 18.19 -8.23
C TRP A 156 -2.76 18.69 -9.43
N ARG A 157 -2.90 17.88 -10.48
CA ARG A 157 -3.71 18.18 -11.69
C ARG A 157 -4.34 16.89 -12.21
N ARG A 158 -5.52 17.02 -12.81
CA ARG A 158 -6.25 15.91 -13.46
C ARG A 158 -6.16 16.04 -14.98
N PHE A 159 -5.92 14.94 -15.67
CA PHE A 159 -6.02 14.82 -17.12
C PHE A 159 -7.43 15.14 -17.60
N ARG A 160 -7.53 16.02 -18.61
CA ARG A 160 -8.80 16.40 -19.26
C ARG A 160 -8.93 15.87 -20.69
N GLY A 161 -7.97 15.08 -21.16
CA GLY A 161 -8.03 14.44 -22.47
C GLY A 161 -8.91 13.20 -22.49
N PRO A 162 -8.89 12.43 -23.60
CA PRO A 162 -9.62 11.18 -23.72
C PRO A 162 -9.31 10.22 -22.56
N SER A 163 -10.35 9.62 -21.98
CA SER A 163 -10.25 8.68 -20.87
C SER A 163 -10.19 7.25 -21.40
N TRP A 164 -8.98 6.73 -21.58
CA TRP A 164 -8.72 5.37 -22.06
C TRP A 164 -8.49 4.40 -20.90
N GLY A 165 -9.11 3.23 -20.99
CA GLY A 165 -9.05 2.17 -19.98
C GLY A 165 -10.37 2.04 -19.24
N VAL A 166 -10.79 0.80 -19.06
CA VAL A 166 -11.95 0.44 -18.24
C VAL A 166 -11.45 -0.39 -17.06
N PRO A 167 -12.03 -0.25 -15.86
CA PRO A 167 -11.70 -1.15 -14.78
C PRO A 167 -12.10 -2.58 -15.22
N GLY A 168 -11.11 -3.44 -15.40
CA GLY A 168 -11.32 -4.83 -15.75
C GLY A 168 -11.99 -5.62 -14.61
N GLU A 169 -12.59 -6.75 -14.96
CA GLU A 169 -12.98 -7.74 -13.96
C GLU A 169 -11.73 -8.27 -13.24
N PHE A 170 -11.80 -8.45 -11.92
CA PHE A 170 -10.67 -8.90 -11.11
C PHE A 170 -10.22 -10.33 -11.51
N LYS A 171 -9.31 -10.46 -12.49
CA LYS A 171 -8.80 -11.76 -12.99
C LYS A 171 -7.66 -12.31 -12.14
N LEU A 172 -7.48 -13.65 -12.18
CA LEU A 172 -6.48 -14.42 -11.43
C LEU A 172 -5.01 -13.97 -11.63
N GLN A 173 -4.67 -13.29 -12.73
CA GLN A 173 -3.32 -12.71 -12.93
C GLN A 173 -3.01 -11.58 -11.93
N GLN A 174 -4.04 -10.90 -11.39
CA GLN A 174 -3.92 -10.00 -10.24
C GLN A 174 -3.59 -10.74 -8.94
N GLY A 175 -3.58 -12.08 -8.91
CA GLY A 175 -3.15 -12.89 -7.77
C GLY A 175 -1.74 -12.52 -7.29
N ARG A 176 -0.82 -12.20 -8.20
CA ARG A 176 0.53 -11.70 -7.84
C ARG A 176 0.48 -10.32 -7.19
N GLU A 177 -0.47 -9.46 -7.58
CA GLU A 177 -0.68 -8.16 -6.96
C GLU A 177 -1.33 -8.28 -5.59
N ARG A 178 -2.24 -9.25 -5.41
CA ARG A 178 -2.82 -9.61 -4.11
C ARG A 178 -1.75 -10.11 -3.15
N LEU A 179 -0.87 -11.01 -3.60
CA LEU A 179 0.23 -11.53 -2.77
C LEU A 179 1.14 -10.40 -2.26
N LYS A 180 1.40 -9.37 -3.07
CA LYS A 180 2.18 -8.21 -2.64
C LYS A 180 1.46 -7.45 -1.53
N VAL A 181 0.18 -7.13 -1.73
CA VAL A 181 -0.62 -6.43 -0.70
C VAL A 181 -0.72 -7.24 0.58
N VAL A 182 -1.03 -8.52 0.47
CA VAL A 182 -1.06 -9.44 1.62
C VAL A 182 0.30 -9.43 2.33
N GLY A 183 1.41 -9.45 1.58
CA GLY A 183 2.76 -9.34 2.14
C GLY A 183 2.99 -8.04 2.91
N TYR A 184 2.62 -6.88 2.36
CA TYR A 184 2.76 -5.59 3.06
C TYR A 184 1.87 -5.50 4.31
N VAL A 185 0.61 -5.96 4.21
CA VAL A 185 -0.32 -5.97 5.35
C VAL A 185 0.18 -6.93 6.44
N ALA A 186 0.60 -8.14 6.05
CA ALA A 186 1.16 -9.13 6.98
C ALA A 186 2.43 -8.61 7.65
N ALA A 187 3.31 -7.91 6.91
CA ALA A 187 4.50 -7.29 7.49
C ALA A 187 4.15 -6.20 8.51
N GLY A 188 3.19 -5.31 8.20
CA GLY A 188 2.71 -4.30 9.16
C GLY A 188 2.11 -4.94 10.42
N LEU A 189 1.28 -5.97 10.26
CA LEU A 189 0.72 -6.74 11.37
C LEU A 189 1.81 -7.48 12.18
N ALA A 190 2.83 -8.02 11.52
CA ALA A 190 3.95 -8.67 12.19
C ALA A 190 4.76 -7.69 13.03
N VAL A 191 4.99 -6.46 12.56
CA VAL A 191 5.66 -5.41 13.37
C VAL A 191 4.79 -5.04 14.58
N LEU A 192 3.47 -4.88 14.40
CA LEU A 192 2.55 -4.61 15.51
C LEU A 192 2.52 -5.76 16.54
N ALA A 193 2.48 -7.01 16.08
CA ALA A 193 2.52 -8.20 16.93
C ALA A 193 3.88 -8.35 17.65
N TRP A 194 4.97 -7.97 16.98
CA TRP A 194 6.30 -7.93 17.59
C TRP A 194 6.37 -6.89 18.72
N LYS A 195 5.84 -5.68 18.50
CA LYS A 195 5.71 -4.64 19.55
C LYS A 195 4.85 -5.13 20.72
N TRP A 196 3.76 -5.87 20.43
CA TRP A 196 2.91 -6.52 21.43
C TRP A 196 3.70 -7.47 22.32
N GLY A 197 4.41 -8.44 21.74
CA GLY A 197 5.16 -9.45 22.48
C GLY A 197 6.28 -8.89 23.38
N ARG A 198 6.75 -7.67 23.09
CA ARG A 198 7.82 -7.00 23.85
C ARG A 198 7.32 -6.05 24.93
N GLY A 199 6.01 -5.95 25.15
CA GLY A 199 5.43 -5.02 26.11
C GLY A 199 5.66 -3.55 25.74
N GLN A 200 6.01 -3.25 24.48
CA GLN A 200 6.21 -1.89 23.97
C GLN A 200 4.85 -1.21 23.65
N TRP A 201 3.80 -1.59 24.37
CA TRP A 201 2.46 -1.03 24.20
C TRP A 201 2.30 0.16 25.11
N ILE A 202 2.31 1.35 24.52
CA ILE A 202 2.09 2.58 25.25
C ILE A 202 0.68 3.09 25.00
N TRP A 203 -0.28 2.33 25.52
CA TRP A 203 -1.67 2.77 25.58
C TRP A 203 -2.17 2.60 27.01
N PRO A 204 -1.96 3.57 27.91
CA PRO A 204 -2.60 3.57 29.21
C PRO A 204 -4.15 3.55 29.11
N VAL A 205 -4.70 3.78 27.91
CA VAL A 205 -6.14 3.88 27.62
C VAL A 205 -6.76 2.58 27.09
N LEU A 206 -5.97 1.61 26.58
CA LEU A 206 -6.53 0.41 25.93
C LEU A 206 -6.96 -0.74 26.84
N PRO A 207 -6.45 -0.93 28.08
CA PRO A 207 -6.98 -1.98 28.96
C PRO A 207 -8.49 -1.80 29.27
N SER A 208 -9.00 -0.56 29.24
CA SER A 208 -10.41 -0.23 29.47
C SER A 208 -11.26 -0.12 28.19
N LEU A 209 -10.64 -0.19 27.00
CA LEU A 209 -11.31 -0.12 25.70
C LEU A 209 -11.36 -1.46 24.96
N THR A 210 -10.94 -2.58 25.56
CA THR A 210 -10.83 -3.91 24.91
C THR A 210 -12.09 -4.42 24.20
N LEU A 211 -13.27 -3.86 24.49
CA LEU A 211 -14.53 -4.18 23.80
C LEU A 211 -14.87 -3.19 22.66
N GLY A 212 -14.48 -1.93 22.73
CA GLY A 212 -14.94 -0.87 21.80
C GLY A 212 -14.41 -1.00 20.37
N PRO A 213 -13.08 -1.03 20.14
CA PRO A 213 -12.49 -1.23 18.82
C PRO A 213 -12.78 -2.62 18.26
N THR A 214 -12.86 -3.65 19.11
CA THR A 214 -13.19 -5.03 18.73
C THR A 214 -14.61 -5.12 18.19
N VAL A 215 -15.57 -4.48 18.88
CA VAL A 215 -16.97 -4.34 18.42
C VAL A 215 -17.04 -3.43 17.19
N ALA A 216 -16.32 -2.30 17.13
CA ALA A 216 -16.32 -1.42 15.97
C ALA A 216 -15.75 -2.10 14.72
N VAL A 217 -14.65 -2.85 14.87
CA VAL A 217 -14.08 -3.66 13.79
C VAL A 217 -15.04 -4.77 13.38
N ALA A 218 -15.65 -5.48 14.32
CA ALA A 218 -16.68 -6.49 14.02
C ALA A 218 -17.89 -5.87 13.31
N LEU A 219 -18.34 -4.68 13.71
CA LEU A 219 -19.44 -3.95 13.06
C LEU A 219 -19.06 -3.46 11.67
N ILE A 220 -17.84 -2.98 11.46
CA ILE A 220 -17.31 -2.57 10.14
C ILE A 220 -17.21 -3.80 9.22
N VAL A 221 -16.72 -4.92 9.72
CA VAL A 221 -16.65 -6.19 8.98
C VAL A 221 -18.06 -6.69 8.63
N THR A 222 -18.98 -6.70 9.59
CA THR A 222 -20.37 -7.11 9.39
C THR A 222 -21.11 -6.19 8.42
N ALA A 223 -20.95 -4.86 8.55
CA ALA A 223 -21.51 -3.89 7.62
C ALA A 223 -20.92 -4.06 6.21
N ALA A 224 -19.61 -4.31 6.11
CA ALA A 224 -18.95 -4.60 4.83
C ALA A 224 -19.48 -5.89 4.19
N ILE A 225 -19.77 -6.94 4.97
CA ILE A 225 -20.38 -8.18 4.48
C ILE A 225 -21.83 -7.95 4.02
N ILE A 226 -22.64 -7.23 4.80
CA ILE A 226 -24.06 -6.95 4.51
C ILE A 226 -24.21 -6.06 3.26
N ILE A 227 -23.34 -5.08 3.07
CA ILE A 227 -23.43 -4.13 1.94
C ILE A 227 -22.87 -4.75 0.65
N ARG A 228 -22.02 -5.78 0.74
CA ARG A 228 -21.37 -6.45 -0.41
C ARG A 228 -22.30 -6.81 -1.58
N PRO A 229 -23.47 -7.45 -1.39
CA PRO A 229 -24.39 -7.75 -2.48
C PRO A 229 -25.06 -6.51 -3.11
N ARG A 230 -25.08 -5.36 -2.42
CA ARG A 230 -25.70 -4.11 -2.93
C ARG A 230 -24.76 -3.28 -3.80
N LEU A 231 -23.48 -3.61 -3.84
CA LEU A 231 -22.50 -2.88 -4.63
C LEU A 231 -22.52 -3.34 -6.08
N ARG A 232 -22.90 -2.45 -6.99
CA ARG A 232 -22.90 -2.71 -8.44
C ARG A 232 -21.48 -2.84 -9.00
N SER A 233 -20.52 -2.05 -8.52
CA SER A 233 -19.14 -2.09 -9.02
C SER A 233 -18.31 -3.20 -8.38
N SER A 234 -17.57 -3.92 -9.21
CA SER A 234 -16.62 -4.97 -8.78
C SER A 234 -15.52 -4.40 -7.87
N TRP A 235 -15.14 -3.14 -8.08
CA TRP A 235 -14.14 -2.43 -7.27
C TRP A 235 -14.59 -2.21 -5.82
N LEU A 236 -15.84 -1.79 -5.58
CA LEU A 236 -16.35 -1.60 -4.22
C LEU A 236 -16.38 -2.93 -3.45
N ARG A 237 -16.68 -4.05 -4.12
CA ARG A 237 -16.68 -5.40 -3.51
C ARG A 237 -15.27 -5.85 -3.09
N SER A 238 -14.26 -5.50 -3.88
CA SER A 238 -12.86 -5.78 -3.55
C SER A 238 -12.36 -4.93 -2.38
N ALA A 239 -12.68 -3.63 -2.37
CA ALA A 239 -12.35 -2.74 -1.25
C ALA A 239 -12.95 -3.24 0.07
N GLN A 240 -14.21 -3.70 0.04
CA GLN A 240 -14.84 -4.31 1.21
C GLN A 240 -14.20 -5.61 1.65
N THR A 241 -13.73 -6.44 0.72
CA THR A 241 -13.03 -7.69 1.08
C THR A 241 -11.72 -7.39 1.82
N VAL A 242 -10.99 -6.35 1.41
CA VAL A 242 -9.77 -5.89 2.10
C VAL A 242 -10.12 -5.38 3.50
N VAL A 243 -11.16 -4.54 3.63
CA VAL A 243 -11.63 -4.04 4.94
C VAL A 243 -12.05 -5.21 5.85
N ALA A 244 -12.77 -6.19 5.31
CA ALA A 244 -13.21 -7.37 6.06
C ALA A 244 -12.03 -8.25 6.52
N VAL A 245 -11.03 -8.46 5.66
CA VAL A 245 -9.82 -9.24 6.00
C VAL A 245 -8.97 -8.51 7.05
N ILE A 246 -8.75 -7.20 6.90
CA ILE A 246 -8.03 -6.40 7.90
C ILE A 246 -8.77 -6.45 9.23
N GLY A 247 -10.10 -6.30 9.22
CA GLY A 247 -10.89 -6.38 10.44
C GLY A 247 -10.86 -7.76 11.09
N ALA A 248 -10.96 -8.85 10.31
CA ALA A 248 -10.85 -10.21 10.83
C ALA A 248 -9.47 -10.51 11.43
N LEU A 249 -8.40 -10.02 10.82
CA LEU A 249 -7.03 -10.17 11.33
C LEU A 249 -6.81 -9.37 12.62
N LEU A 250 -7.36 -8.15 12.70
CA LEU A 250 -7.35 -7.35 13.93
C LEU A 250 -8.13 -8.03 15.06
N LEU A 251 -9.27 -8.66 14.75
CA LEU A 251 -10.04 -9.46 15.71
C LEU A 251 -9.26 -10.68 16.20
N ALA A 252 -8.56 -11.38 15.29
CA ALA A 252 -7.72 -12.54 15.59
C ALA A 252 -6.53 -12.21 16.50
N VAL A 253 -5.93 -11.04 16.35
CA VAL A 253 -4.84 -10.57 17.23
C VAL A 253 -5.34 -10.28 18.64
N GLN A 254 -6.60 -9.85 18.78
CA GLN A 254 -7.19 -9.51 20.08
C GLN A 254 -7.84 -10.70 20.80
N LEU A 255 -8.15 -11.78 20.08
CA LEU A 255 -8.79 -12.99 20.61
C LEU A 255 -8.13 -13.55 21.89
N PRO A 256 -6.79 -13.65 22.01
CA PRO A 256 -6.15 -14.14 23.24
C PRO A 256 -6.39 -13.22 24.46
N ALA A 257 -6.37 -11.90 24.26
CA ALA A 257 -6.60 -10.93 25.33
C ALA A 257 -8.07 -10.89 25.75
N VAL A 258 -8.98 -10.98 24.78
CA VAL A 258 -10.43 -11.10 25.03
C VAL A 258 -10.73 -12.40 25.78
N TRP A 259 -10.14 -13.53 25.37
CA TRP A 259 -10.31 -14.81 26.05
C TRP A 259 -9.75 -14.81 27.47
N ALA A 260 -8.59 -14.20 27.71
CA ALA A 260 -8.05 -14.06 29.06
C ALA A 260 -8.96 -13.24 29.97
N HIS A 261 -9.56 -12.16 29.43
CA HIS A 261 -10.50 -11.32 30.18
C HIS A 261 -11.83 -12.04 30.46
N VAL A 262 -12.37 -12.74 29.45
CA VAL A 262 -13.58 -13.55 29.58
C VAL A 262 -13.37 -14.70 30.56
N ALA A 263 -12.24 -15.42 30.48
CA ALA A 263 -11.87 -16.49 31.41
C ALA A 263 -11.75 -16.01 32.85
N ALA A 264 -11.23 -14.80 33.07
CA ALA A 264 -11.17 -14.18 34.39
C ALA A 264 -12.58 -13.83 34.94
N ILE A 265 -13.50 -13.37 34.09
CA ILE A 265 -14.88 -13.05 34.49
C ILE A 265 -15.69 -14.31 34.82
N ILE A 266 -15.54 -15.39 34.05
CA ILE A 266 -16.25 -16.67 34.27
C ILE A 266 -15.51 -17.62 35.23
N GLY A 267 -14.43 -17.18 35.87
CA GLY A 267 -13.75 -17.93 36.92
C GLY A 267 -13.01 -19.19 36.44
N LEU A 268 -12.72 -19.31 35.14
CA LEU A 268 -11.98 -20.46 34.56
C LEU A 268 -10.46 -20.41 34.83
N GLY A 269 -10.00 -19.51 35.70
CA GLY A 269 -8.60 -19.34 36.07
C GLY A 269 -8.31 -19.78 37.50
N ARG A 270 -8.33 -21.09 37.76
CA ARG A 270 -7.50 -21.79 38.75
C ARG A 270 -7.16 -23.18 38.24
#